data_AF-H1KMM0-F1
#
_entry.id   AF-H1KMM0-F1
#
_cell.length_a   1.000
_cell.length_b   1.000
_cell.length_c   1.000
_cell.angle_alpha   90.00
_cell.angle_beta   90.00
_cell.angle_gamma   90.00
#
_symmetry.space_group_name_H-M   'P 1'
#
loop_
_entity.id
_entity.type
_entity.pdbx_description
1 polymer ?
#
loop_
_entity_poly.entity_id
_entity_poly.type
_entity_poly.pdbx_seq_one_letter_code
_entity_poly.pdbx_strand_id
1 'polypeptide(L)'
;IVEGVGIGPLPCYRGDRLASLRRLSGPEPELAGSLWLLTHPDLRHAARVRAFMDHVAAEVAPLRPVLEGRQGDDPSSRVSARLEAVPGTPS
;
A
#
# COMPACT_ATOMS: atom_id res chain seq x y z
N ILE A 1 -16.86 2.10 8.09
CA ILE A 1 -15.79 1.20 7.62
C ILE A 1 -15.50 0.12 8.68
N VAL A 2 -14.82 0.39 9.80
CA VAL A 2 -14.50 -0.66 10.81
C VAL A 2 -15.74 -1.21 11.53
N GLU A 3 -16.77 -0.39 11.76
CA GLU A 3 -18.07 -0.81 12.31
C GLU A 3 -19.04 -1.38 11.25
N GLY A 4 -18.57 -1.69 10.03
CA GLY A 4 -19.39 -2.27 8.96
C GLY A 4 -20.40 -1.32 8.30
N VAL A 5 -20.51 -0.06 8.73
CA VAL A 5 -21.53 0.91 8.25
C VAL A 5 -21.15 1.58 6.90
N GLY A 6 -20.19 1.06 6.14
CA GLY A 6 -19.88 1.60 4.81
C GLY A 6 -18.49 1.32 4.25
N ILE A 7 -18.26 1.80 3.02
CA ILE A 7 -17.03 1.66 2.24
C ILE A 7 -16.27 2.99 2.15
N GLY A 8 -14.96 2.94 1.94
CA GLY A 8 -14.16 4.14 1.71
C GLY A 8 -12.67 3.83 1.52
N PRO A 9 -11.89 4.81 1.05
CA PRO A 9 -10.47 4.64 0.78
C PRO A 9 -9.69 4.48 2.09
N LEU A 10 -8.73 3.56 2.09
CA LEU A 10 -7.78 3.35 3.18
C LEU A 10 -6.40 3.04 2.61
N PRO A 11 -5.31 3.44 3.30
CA PRO A 11 -3.99 2.95 2.96
C PRO A 11 -3.98 1.42 3.01
N CYS A 12 -3.49 0.82 1.92
CA CYS A 12 -3.40 -0.63 1.73
C CYS A 12 -2.77 -1.36 2.93
N TYR A 13 -1.60 -0.89 3.39
CA TYR A 13 -0.89 -1.47 4.54
C TYR A 13 -1.68 -1.45 5.86
N ARG A 14 -2.67 -0.55 5.98
CA ARG A 14 -3.54 -0.44 7.15
C ARG A 14 -4.79 -1.29 6.99
N GLY A 15 -5.43 -1.22 5.83
CA GLY A 15 -6.65 -1.97 5.53
C GLY A 15 -6.44 -3.48 5.58
N ASP A 16 -5.36 -3.98 4.99
CA ASP A 16 -5.08 -5.42 4.91
C ASP A 16 -4.82 -6.08 6.28
N ARG A 17 -4.44 -5.29 7.29
CA ARG A 17 -4.17 -5.77 8.65
C ARG A 17 -5.42 -5.87 9.51
N LEU A 18 -6.55 -5.34 9.04
CA LEU A 18 -7.82 -5.34 9.76
C LEU A 18 -8.67 -6.50 9.26
N ALA A 19 -8.76 -7.58 10.05
CA ALA A 19 -9.52 -8.78 9.69
C ALA A 19 -11.02 -8.53 9.43
N SER A 20 -11.58 -7.45 9.97
CA SER A 20 -12.97 -7.03 9.72
C SER A 20 -13.16 -6.29 8.40
N LEU A 21 -12.08 -5.97 7.68
CA LEU A 21 -12.12 -5.29 6.41
C LEU A 21 -11.70 -6.22 5.27
N ARG A 22 -12.24 -5.95 4.09
CA ARG A 22 -11.83 -6.58 2.85
C ARG A 22 -11.55 -5.52 1.81
N ARG A 23 -10.40 -5.63 1.15
CA ARG A 23 -10.04 -4.77 0.02
C ARG A 23 -11.02 -5.00 -1.15
N LEU A 24 -11.42 -3.93 -1.82
CA LEU A 24 -12.38 -3.98 -2.94
C LEU A 24 -11.74 -3.74 -4.32
N SER A 25 -10.63 -2.98 -4.37
CA SER A 25 -9.84 -2.71 -5.58
C SER A 25 -8.35 -2.64 -5.26
N GLY A 26 -7.51 -2.62 -6.29
CA GLY A 26 -6.07 -2.42 -6.16
C GLY A 26 -5.70 -1.00 -5.71
N PRO A 27 -4.39 -0.68 -5.63
CA PRO A 27 -3.94 0.67 -5.33
C PRO A 27 -4.42 1.66 -6.41
N GLU A 28 -5.24 2.64 -6.02
CA GLU A 28 -5.73 3.68 -6.92
C GLU A 28 -4.66 4.78 -7.12
N PRO A 29 -4.19 5.05 -8.36
CA PRO A 29 -3.12 6.03 -8.60
C PRO A 29 -3.46 7.44 -8.11
N GLU A 30 -4.72 7.84 -8.19
CA GLU A 30 -5.21 9.15 -7.74
C GLU A 30 -5.14 9.32 -6.22
N LEU A 31 -5.09 8.22 -5.48
CA LEU A 31 -4.99 8.19 -4.02
C LEU A 31 -3.58 7.82 -3.52
N ALA A 32 -2.61 7.70 -4.43
CA ALA A 32 -1.24 7.36 -4.09
C ALA A 32 -0.60 8.48 -3.24
N GLY A 33 -0.03 8.10 -2.10
CA GLY A 33 0.68 9.00 -1.20
C GLY A 33 2.17 8.69 -1.13
N SER A 34 2.99 9.71 -0.84
CA SER A 34 4.43 9.56 -0.64
C SER A 34 4.77 9.43 0.85
N LEU A 35 5.65 8.48 1.18
CA LEU A 35 6.23 8.35 2.52
C LEU A 35 7.62 9.00 2.55
N TRP A 36 7.87 9.82 3.58
CA TRP A 36 9.13 10.55 3.74
C TRP A 36 9.75 10.28 5.11
N LEU A 37 11.06 10.01 5.13
CA LEU A 37 11.86 10.08 6.34
C LEU A 37 12.47 11.47 6.43
N LEU A 38 12.07 12.24 7.45
CA LEU A 38 12.43 13.64 7.59
C LEU A 38 13.29 13.87 8.83
N THR A 39 14.14 14.89 8.76
CA THR A 39 14.98 15.35 9.85
C THR A 39 15.10 16.87 9.76
N HIS A 40 15.18 17.54 10.91
CA HIS A 40 15.38 18.99 10.95
C HIS A 40 16.68 19.38 10.21
N PRO A 41 16.67 20.41 9.34
CA PRO A 41 17.85 20.85 8.57
C PRO A 41 19.12 21.03 9.41
N ASP A 42 18.99 21.60 10.60
CA ASP A 42 20.13 21.88 11.50
C ASP A 42 20.75 20.61 12.09
N LEU A 43 19.98 19.52 12.16
CA LEU A 43 20.38 18.28 12.81
C LEU A 43 20.86 17.21 11.83
N ARG A 44 20.56 17.33 10.54
CA ARG A 44 20.84 16.28 9.52
C ARG A 44 22.32 15.96 9.36
N HIS A 45 23.21 16.88 9.75
CA HIS A 45 24.67 16.70 9.68
C HIS A 45 25.27 16.14 10.97
N ALA A 46 24.51 16.05 12.06
CA ALA A 46 25.01 15.45 13.29
C ALA A 46 25.21 13.95 13.11
N ALA A 47 26.40 13.44 13.45
CA ALA A 47 26.78 12.04 13.20
C ALA A 47 25.76 11.03 13.76
N ARG A 48 25.24 11.26 14.97
CA ARG A 48 24.21 10.42 15.60
C ARG A 48 22.90 10.38 14.82
N VAL A 49 22.52 11.50 14.20
CA VAL A 49 21.27 11.64 13.45
C VAL A 49 21.41 10.91 12.11
N ARG A 50 22.54 11.09 11.43
CA ARG A 50 22.84 10.35 10.20
C ARG A 50 22.84 8.84 10.45
N ALA A 51 23.54 8.37 11.48
CA ALA A 51 23.59 6.95 11.81
C ALA A 51 22.19 6.37 12.08
N PHE A 52 21.33 7.10 12.78
CA PHE A 52 19.93 6.70 13.00
C PHE A 52 19.14 6.67 11.69
N MET A 53 19.26 7.69 10.84
CA MET A 53 18.55 7.75 9.56
C MET A 53 18.98 6.64 8.60
N ASP A 54 20.27 6.31 8.57
CA ASP A 54 20.80 5.19 7.79
C ASP A 54 20.20 3.86 8.26
N HIS A 55 20.10 3.65 9.58
CA HIS A 55 19.47 2.48 10.16
C HIS A 55 17.96 2.41 9.83
N VAL A 56 17.20 3.49 10.05
CA VAL A 56 15.77 3.51 9.75
C VAL A 56 15.51 3.28 8.27
N ALA A 57 16.30 3.89 7.38
CA ALA A 57 16.18 3.66 5.94
C ALA A 57 16.40 2.19 5.56
N ALA A 58 17.38 1.53 6.18
CA ALA A 58 17.65 0.11 5.98
C ALA A 58 16.48 -0.77 6.44
N GLU A 59 15.86 -0.46 7.58
CA GLU A 59 14.72 -1.24 8.11
C GLU A 59 13.40 -0.96 7.37
N VAL A 60 13.22 0.25 6.84
CA VAL A 60 11.99 0.62 6.11
C VAL A 60 12.02 0.12 4.66
N ALA A 61 13.19 0.01 4.02
CA ALA A 61 13.29 -0.41 2.63
C ALA A 61 12.63 -1.78 2.33
N PRO A 62 12.79 -2.82 3.17
CA PRO A 62 12.08 -4.10 3.02
C PRO A 62 10.56 -3.99 3.11
N LEU A 63 10.02 -2.98 3.80
CA LEU A 63 8.57 -2.78 3.96
C LEU A 63 7.91 -2.19 2.71
N ARG A 64 8.69 -1.83 1.69
CA ARG A 64 8.21 -1.19 0.46
C ARG A 64 7.05 -1.94 -0.21
N PRO A 65 7.06 -3.27 -0.39
CA PRO A 65 5.93 -3.99 -0.98
C PRO A 65 4.63 -3.83 -0.17
N VAL A 66 4.73 -3.73 1.16
CA VAL A 66 3.57 -3.54 2.04
C VAL A 66 3.06 -2.10 1.95
N LEU A 67 3.97 -1.13 2.04
CA LEU A 67 3.67 0.30 2.02
C LEU A 67 3.09 0.76 0.68
N GLU A 68 3.60 0.21 -0.43
CA GLU A 68 3.12 0.47 -1.80
C GLU A 68 1.90 -0.40 -2.16
N GLY A 69 1.36 -1.17 -1.20
CA GLY A 69 0.11 -1.92 -1.36
C GLY A 69 0.19 -3.16 -2.25
N ARG A 70 1.40 -3.66 -2.55
CA ARG A 70 1.66 -4.84 -3.40
C ARG A 70 1.54 -6.21 -2.70
N GLN A 71 1.44 -6.26 -1.37
CA GLN A 71 1.36 -7.54 -0.63
C GLN A 71 -0.08 -8.01 -0.34
N GLY A 72 -1.10 -7.18 -0.61
CA GLY A 72 -2.50 -7.53 -0.40
C GLY A 72 -3.11 -8.27 -1.58
N ASP A 73 -4.18 -9.03 -1.30
CA ASP A 73 -5.01 -9.66 -2.32
C ASP A 73 -5.75 -8.59 -3.11
N ASP A 74 -5.25 -8.25 -4.30
CA ASP A 74 -5.91 -7.31 -5.22
C ASP A 74 -7.08 -8.00 -5.94
N PRO A 75 -8.34 -7.70 -5.59
CA PRO A 75 -9.49 -8.33 -6.22
C PRO A 75 -9.66 -7.88 -7.68
N SER A 76 -9.12 -6.72 -8.07
CA SER A 76 -9.25 -6.19 -9.43
C SER A 76 -8.43 -6.98 -10.45
N SER A 77 -7.27 -7.52 -10.02
CA SER A 77 -6.48 -8.47 -10.81
C SER A 77 -7.26 -9.74 -11.17
N ARG A 78 -8.13 -10.21 -10.26
CA ARG A 78 -8.98 -11.40 -10.47
C ARG A 78 -10.17 -11.14 -11.39
N VAL A 79 -10.72 -9.93 -11.38
CA VAL A 79 -11.82 -9.52 -12.26
C VAL A 79 -11.33 -9.34 -13.69
N SER A 80 -10.16 -8.74 -13.89
CA SER A 80 -9.55 -8.59 -15.22
C SER A 80 -9.27 -9.96 -15.87
N ALA A 81 -8.70 -10.90 -15.11
CA ALA A 81 -8.46 -12.28 -15.59
C ALA A 81 -9.76 -13.04 -15.94
N ARG A 82 -10.91 -12.66 -15.38
CA ARG A 82 -12.21 -13.27 -15.67
C ARG A 82 -12.93 -12.63 -16.87
N LEU A 83 -12.66 -11.36 -17.15
CA LEU A 83 -13.18 -10.65 -18.33
C LEU A 83 -12.42 -11.02 -19.62
N GLU A 84 -11.14 -11.39 -19.53
CA GLU A 84 -10.35 -11.86 -20.68
C GLU A 84 -10.67 -13.29 -21.12
N ALA A 85 -11.43 -14.06 -20.31
CA ALA A 85 -11.77 -15.46 -20.56
C ALA A 85 -13.24 -15.69 -20.97
N VAL A 86 -13.79 -14.87 -21.87
CA VAL A 86 -15.03 -15.20 -22.60
C VAL A 86 -14.66 -15.75 -23.99
N PRO A 87 -14.43 -17.07 -24.14
CA PRO A 87 -14.33 -17.68 -25.47
C PRO A 87 -15.69 -17.60 -26.17
N GLY A 88 -15.64 -17.28 -27.47
CA GLY A 88 -16.76 -16.83 -28.29
C GLY A 88 -18.08 -17.57 -28.15
N THR A 89 -19.17 -16.80 -28.15
CA THR A 89 -20.49 -17.23 -28.58
C THR A 89 -20.45 -17.57 -30.07
N PRO A 90 -20.73 -18.82 -30.50
CA PRO A 90 -20.95 -19.13 -31.90
C PRO A 90 -22.37 -18.72 -32.32
N SER A 91 -22.49 -18.11 -33.50
CA SER A 91 -23.68 -18.20 -34.35
C SER A 91 -23.25 -18.41 -35.79
#